data_AF-A0A2V9GGR8-F1
#
_entry.id   AF-A0A2V9GGR8-F1
#
_cell.length_a   1.000
_cell.length_b   1.000
_cell.length_c   1.000
_cell.angle_alpha   90.00
_cell.angle_beta   90.00
_cell.angle_gamma   90.00
#
_symmetry.space_group_name_H-M   'P 1'
#
loop_
_entity.id
_entity.type
_entity.pdbx_description
1 polymer ?
#
loop_
_entity_poly.entity_id
_entity_poly.type
_entity_poly.pdbx_seq_one_letter_code
_entity_poly.pdbx_strand_id
1 'polypeptide(L)' 'MFHYLQNNQRQETTREAKQLDEAQKIVQETAADIRAGEFPAKPGFVCRNCAYRPICPAHEEALSA' A
#
# COMPACT_ATOMS: atom_id res chain seq x y z
N MET A 1 16.99 9.61 3.81
CA MET A 1 18.24 8.87 3.58
C MET A 1 17.92 7.39 3.64
N PHE A 2 18.10 6.66 2.55
CA PHE A 2 17.83 5.21 2.45
C PHE A 2 19.13 4.46 2.12
N HIS A 3 19.43 3.40 2.88
CA HIS A 3 20.66 2.61 2.72
C HIS A 3 20.34 1.21 2.16
N TYR A 4 20.87 0.90 0.97
CA TYR A 4 20.87 -0.43 0.40
C TYR A 4 22.06 -1.23 0.95
N LEU A 5 21.81 -2.14 1.89
CA LEU A 5 22.88 -2.88 2.56
C LEU A 5 23.59 -3.90 1.67
N GLN A 6 22.88 -4.45 0.67
CA GLN A 6 23.42 -5.49 -0.22
C GLN A 6 24.59 -4.99 -1.08
N ASN A 7 24.58 -3.73 -1.48
CA ASN A 7 25.60 -3.12 -2.34
C ASN A 7 26.21 -1.86 -1.72
N ASN A 8 25.95 -1.62 -0.43
CA ASN A 8 26.38 -0.47 0.34
C ASN A 8 26.06 0.89 -0.32
N GLN A 9 25.02 0.96 -1.14
CA GLN A 9 24.59 2.20 -1.78
C GLN A 9 23.70 3.02 -0.87
N ARG A 10 23.82 4.33 -1.00
CA ARG A 10 23.07 5.29 -0.21
C ARG A 10 22.31 6.21 -1.14
N GLN A 11 21.00 6.31 -0.94
CA GLN A 11 20.13 7.18 -1.70
C GLN A 11 19.60 8.31 -0.81
N GLU A 12 19.91 9.54 -1.22
CA GLU A 12 19.35 10.74 -0.62
C GLU A 12 18.12 11.19 -1.41
N THR A 13 17.09 11.61 -0.68
CA THR A 13 15.85 12.12 -1.28
C THR A 13 15.38 13.33 -0.49
N THR A 14 14.97 14.36 -1.21
CA THR A 14 14.27 15.53 -0.68
C THR A 14 12.81 15.46 -1.12
N ARG A 15 11.93 16.19 -0.42
CA ARG A 15 10.52 16.28 -0.78
C ARG A 15 10.14 17.75 -0.86
N GLU A 16 9.45 18.11 -1.93
CA GLU A 16 8.81 19.42 -2.07
C GLU A 16 7.51 19.46 -1.27
N ALA A 17 7.03 20.67 -0.95
CA ALA A 17 5.79 20.86 -0.19
C ALA A 17 4.60 20.10 -0.82
N LYS A 18 4.46 20.18 -2.16
CA LYS A 18 3.41 19.46 -2.90
C LYS A 18 3.47 17.94 -2.69
N GLN A 19 4.68 17.36 -2.64
CA GLN A 19 4.84 15.92 -2.43
C GLN A 19 4.49 15.51 -0.99
N LEU A 20 4.71 16.40 -0.02
CA LEU A 20 4.31 16.19 1.37
C LEU A 20 2.79 16.25 1.51
N ASP A 21 2.13 17.21 0.86
CA ASP A 21 0.68 17.35 0.88
C ASP A 21 -0.02 16.14 0.23
N GLU A 22 0.50 15.66 -0.91
CA GLU A 22 0.00 14.45 -1.57
C GLU A 22 0.16 13.21 -0.67
N ALA A 23 1.33 13.04 -0.04
CA ALA A 23 1.55 11.94 0.89
C ALA A 23 0.61 12.00 2.10
N GLN A 24 0.39 13.19 2.66
CA GLN A 24 -0.52 13.39 3.78
C GLN A 24 -1.96 13.03 3.39
N LYS A 25 -2.41 13.43 2.20
CA LYS A 25 -3.74 13.10 1.70
C LYS A 25 -3.95 11.59 1.60
N ILE A 26 -2.98 10.85 1.03
CA ILE A 26 -3.03 9.38 0.94
C ILE A 26 -3.17 8.75 2.32
N VAL A 27 -2.43 9.23 3.32
CA VAL A 27 -2.51 8.72 4.70
C VAL A 27 -3.88 9.00 5.30
N GLN A 28 -4.43 10.20 5.11
CA GLN A 28 -5.74 10.57 5.66
C GLN A 28 -6.88 9.76 5.04
N GLU A 29 -6.87 9.57 3.72
CA GLU A 29 -7.85 8.74 2.99
C GLU A 29 -7.77 7.28 3.48
N THR A 30 -6.57 6.70 3.47
CA THR A 30 -6.38 5.31 3.94
C THR A 30 -6.85 5.12 5.39
N ALA A 31 -6.59 6.10 6.26
CA ALA A 31 -7.05 6.04 7.65
C ALA A 31 -8.58 6.15 7.78
N ALA A 32 -9.25 6.87 6.87
CA ALA A 32 -10.70 6.94 6.82
C ALA A 32 -11.29 5.59 6.40
N ASP A 33 -10.76 4.98 5.33
CA ASP A 33 -11.19 3.66 4.84
C ASP A 33 -11.05 2.59 5.94
N ILE A 34 -9.91 2.57 6.64
CA ILE A 34 -9.69 1.65 7.77
C ILE A 34 -10.75 1.82 8.86
N ARG A 35 -11.10 3.06 9.21
CA ARG A 35 -12.14 3.33 10.23
C ARG A 35 -13.53 2.92 9.75
N ALA A 36 -13.79 3.01 8.45
CA ALA A 36 -15.03 2.55 7.84
C ALA A 36 -15.08 1.02 7.66
N GLY A 37 -13.96 0.32 7.85
CA GLY A 37 -13.84 -1.11 7.54
C GLY A 37 -13.81 -1.40 6.04
N GLU A 38 -13.48 -0.39 5.22
CA GLU A 38 -13.41 -0.51 3.78
C GLU A 38 -12.02 -0.98 3.36
N PHE A 39 -11.94 -2.22 2.86
CA PHE A 39 -10.70 -2.81 2.35
C PHE A 39 -10.87 -3.19 0.88
N PRO A 40 -10.99 -2.20 -0.04
CA PRO A 40 -11.17 -2.50 -1.44
C PRO A 40 -9.95 -3.25 -1.97
N ALA A 41 -10.20 -4.40 -2.60
CA ALA A 41 -9.15 -5.11 -3.30
C ALA A 41 -8.56 -4.24 -4.42
N LYS A 42 -7.24 -4.26 -4.58
CA LYS A 42 -6.53 -3.57 -5.66
C LYS A 42 -5.80 -4.60 -6.55
N PRO A 43 -6.53 -5.32 -7.42
CA PRO A 43 -5.92 -6.34 -8.27
C PRO A 43 -4.84 -5.75 -9.19
N GLY A 44 -3.73 -6.47 -9.36
CA GLY A 44 -2.65 -6.03 -10.23
C GLY A 44 -1.41 -6.92 -10.10
N PHE A 45 -0.28 -6.45 -10.65
CA PHE A 45 0.98 -7.19 -10.64
C PHE A 45 1.44 -7.61 -9.23
N VAL A 46 1.12 -6.80 -8.22
CA VAL A 46 1.46 -7.06 -6.81
C VAL A 46 0.77 -8.29 -6.22
N CYS A 47 -0.37 -8.73 -6.79
CA CYS A 47 -1.11 -9.89 -6.28
C CYS A 47 -0.25 -11.16 -6.24
N ARG A 48 0.74 -11.30 -7.13
CA ARG A 48 1.62 -12.46 -7.21
C ARG A 48 2.39 -12.72 -5.91
N ASN A 49 2.76 -11.65 -5.21
CA ASN A 49 3.58 -11.72 -3.98
C ASN A 49 2.87 -11.07 -2.78
N CYS A 50 1.55 -10.86 -2.86
CA CYS A 50 0.79 -10.20 -1.81
C CYS A 50 0.56 -11.16 -0.64
N ALA A 51 1.09 -10.81 0.55
CA ALA A 51 0.91 -11.59 1.77
C ALA A 51 -0.56 -11.71 2.20
N TYR A 52 -1.40 -10.75 1.82
CA TYR A 52 -2.83 -10.70 2.17
C TYR A 52 -3.73 -11.41 1.17
N ARG A 53 -3.18 -12.08 0.15
CA ARG A 53 -3.95 -12.83 -0.85
C ARG A 53 -5.00 -13.78 -0.25
N PRO A 54 -4.73 -14.53 0.85
CA PRO A 54 -5.71 -15.45 1.43
C PRO A 54 -6.96 -14.80 2.02
N ILE A 55 -6.90 -13.52 2.39
CA ILE A 55 -7.99 -12.75 3.02
C ILE A 55 -8.51 -11.61 2.12
N CYS A 56 -8.14 -11.65 0.84
CA CYS A 56 -8.44 -10.58 -0.10
C CYS A 56 -9.78 -10.85 -0.77
N PRO A 57 -10.73 -9.89 -0.78
CA PRO A 57 -12.03 -10.05 -1.42
C PRO A 57 -11.99 -10.43 -2.92
N ALA A 58 -10.89 -10.14 -3.62
CA ALA A 58 -10.71 -10.52 -5.02
C ALA A 58 -10.24 -11.97 -5.24
N HIS A 59 -9.86 -12.68 -4.17
CA HIS A 59 -9.34 -14.04 -4.23
C HIS A 59 -10.09 -15.04 -3.33
N GLU A 60 -10.91 -14.54 -2.40
CA GLU A 60 -11.84 -15.37 -1.65
C GLU A 60 -12.91 -15.93 -2.59
N GLU A 61 -13.17 -17.24 -2.52
CA GLU A 61 -14.39 -17.80 -3.09
C GLU A 61 -15.57 -17.34 -2.23
N ALA A 62 -16.57 -16.70 -2.84
CA ALA A 62 -17.83 -16.50 -2.16
C ALA A 62 -18.37 -17.89 -1.81
N LEU A 63 -18.56 -18.19 -0.52
CA LEU A 63 -19.41 -19.30 -0.11
C LEU A 63 -20.78 -19.04 -0.75
N SER A 64 -21.08 -19.79 -1.80
CA SER A 64 -22.36 -19.75 -2.50
C SER A 64 -23.48 -19.87 -1.45
N ALA A 65 -24.35 -18.87 -1.40
CA ALA A 65 -25.55 -18.88 -0.56
C ALA A 65 -26.56 -19.95 -1.04
#